data_AF-A0A9W4KGB6-F1
#
_entry.id   AF-A0A9W4KGB6-F1
#
_cell.length_a   1.000
_cell.length_b   1.000
_cell.length_c   1.000
_cell.angle_alpha   90.00
_cell.angle_beta   90.00
_cell.angle_gamma   90.00
#
_symmetry.space_group_name_H-M   'P 1'
#
loop_
_entity.id
_entity.type
_entity.pdbx_description
1 polymer ?
#
loop_
_entity_poly.entity_id
_entity_poly.type
_entity_poly.pdbx_seq_one_letter_code
_entity_poly.pdbx_strand_id
1 'polypeptide(L)'
;MSAPSILVNSLSENLMLASKTRHSEMSDNSDSPEVEHSDVECFEALPDDTVEVIGSTESAIRKIIRENKETTDVVKYIRFTNVPLAIADKFSLRNTRQMFNRSTRYMIIKLLTGAHETASRGLGGAVQNEIYNMGLDESIRPLGSKTIQGVFCRKEADAAYGPTQPVPGRNPKWPAVVVEVGVSESYRKLRADAEWWLTNSRGDVKLIIIVSISRKTPNIKFETVALDPTVNSLRLQRPRYVPKIRQTITASRDAKHHQASSTFDHWV
;
A
#
# COMPACT_ATOMS: atom_id res chain seq x y z
N MET A 1 -16.82 -73.90 38.17
CA MET A 1 -16.82 -73.25 36.84
C MET A 1 -15.87 -72.08 36.92
N SER A 2 -14.79 -72.18 36.16
CA SER A 2 -13.54 -71.43 36.31
C SER A 2 -13.64 -69.97 35.87
N ALA A 3 -12.95 -69.09 36.59
CA ALA A 3 -12.51 -67.80 36.10
C ALA A 3 -11.32 -67.97 35.12
N PRO A 4 -11.06 -67.00 34.23
CA PRO A 4 -9.76 -66.85 33.63
C PRO A 4 -9.02 -65.59 34.11
N SER A 5 -7.71 -65.79 34.19
CA SER A 5 -6.57 -64.96 34.55
C SER A 5 -6.24 -63.91 33.45
N ILE A 6 -5.80 -62.66 33.75
CA ILE A 6 -4.39 -62.17 33.92
C ILE A 6 -3.56 -62.28 32.60
N LEU A 7 -2.78 -61.35 32.03
CA LEU A 7 -2.09 -60.08 32.41
C LEU A 7 -1.73 -59.26 31.14
N VAL A 8 -1.40 -58.00 31.42
CA VAL A 8 -0.78 -56.88 30.68
C VAL A 8 0.34 -57.19 29.66
N ASN A 9 0.43 -56.37 28.60
CA ASN A 9 1.66 -55.85 27.95
C ASN A 9 1.28 -54.54 27.18
N SER A 10 1.68 -53.34 27.61
CA SER A 10 2.92 -52.60 27.31
C SER A 10 2.98 -51.89 25.94
N LEU A 11 2.93 -50.54 26.01
CA LEU A 11 3.60 -49.48 25.22
C LEU A 11 3.51 -49.40 23.67
N SER A 12 3.08 -48.20 23.25
CA SER A 12 3.48 -47.35 22.11
C SER A 12 3.68 -47.95 20.71
N GLU A 13 2.97 -47.42 19.71
CA GLU A 13 3.51 -46.47 18.72
C GLU A 13 2.46 -46.09 17.67
N ASN A 14 2.65 -44.89 17.13
CA ASN A 14 1.84 -44.18 16.13
C ASN A 14 1.58 -44.96 14.84
N LEU A 15 0.45 -44.74 14.16
CA LEU A 15 0.44 -44.17 12.80
C LEU A 15 -0.99 -43.87 12.29
N MET A 16 -1.26 -42.58 12.07
CA MET A 16 -1.96 -42.00 10.92
C MET A 16 -3.33 -42.58 10.49
N LEU A 17 -4.41 -41.96 10.96
CA LEU A 17 -5.64 -41.85 10.16
C LEU A 17 -5.92 -40.37 9.84
N ALA A 18 -5.69 -40.03 8.57
CA ALA A 18 -5.93 -38.71 8.01
C ALA A 18 -7.43 -38.34 8.10
N SER A 19 -7.74 -37.34 8.90
CA SER A 19 -9.01 -36.62 8.85
C SER A 19 -9.04 -35.79 7.57
N LYS A 20 -9.91 -36.18 6.64
CA LYS A 20 -10.16 -35.50 5.37
C LYS A 20 -11.00 -34.24 5.65
N THR A 21 -10.37 -33.18 6.14
CA THR A 21 -10.98 -31.85 6.20
C THR A 21 -11.13 -31.34 4.78
N ARG A 22 -12.38 -31.25 4.30
CA ARG A 22 -12.70 -30.56 3.05
C ARG A 22 -12.42 -29.08 3.25
N HIS A 23 -11.20 -28.64 2.94
CA HIS A 23 -10.96 -27.26 2.58
C HIS A 23 -11.72 -26.98 1.29
N SER A 24 -12.83 -26.27 1.42
CA SER A 24 -13.45 -25.56 0.31
C SER A 24 -12.51 -24.41 -0.05
N GLU A 25 -11.49 -24.71 -0.85
CA GLU A 25 -10.84 -23.71 -1.69
C GLU A 25 -11.85 -23.33 -2.76
N MET A 26 -12.65 -22.30 -2.46
CA MET A 26 -13.44 -21.62 -3.46
C MET A 26 -12.46 -20.78 -4.28
N SER A 27 -11.85 -21.39 -5.30
CA SER A 27 -11.05 -20.72 -6.31
C SER A 27 -11.95 -19.91 -7.23
N ASP A 28 -12.47 -18.79 -6.71
CA ASP A 28 -13.06 -17.74 -7.53
C ASP A 28 -11.94 -16.88 -8.14
N ASN A 29 -11.08 -17.55 -8.92
CA ASN A 29 -10.01 -16.97 -9.75
C ASN A 29 -10.59 -16.49 -11.09
N SER A 30 -11.78 -15.88 -11.08
CA SER A 30 -12.10 -14.98 -12.17
C SER A 30 -11.28 -13.71 -11.95
N ASP A 31 -10.11 -13.68 -12.59
CA ASP A 31 -9.29 -12.47 -12.69
C ASP A 31 -10.20 -11.35 -13.20
N SER A 32 -10.55 -10.45 -12.27
CA SER A 32 -11.43 -9.34 -12.60
C SER A 32 -10.61 -8.40 -13.47
N PRO A 33 -11.04 -8.10 -14.71
CA PRO A 33 -10.26 -7.27 -15.64
C PRO A 33 -9.87 -5.91 -15.04
N GLU A 34 -10.64 -5.42 -14.05
CA GLU A 34 -10.35 -4.23 -13.27
C GLU A 34 -9.06 -4.35 -12.44
N VAL A 35 -8.80 -5.53 -11.86
CA VAL A 35 -7.59 -5.80 -11.07
C VAL A 35 -6.39 -5.83 -11.99
N GLU A 36 -6.45 -6.60 -13.08
CA GLU A 36 -5.37 -6.69 -14.06
C GLU A 36 -5.06 -5.31 -14.67
N HIS A 37 -6.09 -4.54 -15.03
CA HIS A 37 -5.95 -3.17 -15.51
C HIS A 37 -5.24 -2.28 -14.50
N SER A 38 -5.66 -2.30 -13.23
CA SER A 38 -5.05 -1.47 -12.18
C SER A 38 -3.59 -1.87 -11.87
N ASP A 39 -3.27 -3.17 -11.99
CA ASP A 39 -1.91 -3.68 -11.86
C ASP A 39 -1.04 -3.15 -13.00
N VAL A 40 -1.51 -3.23 -14.25
CA VAL A 40 -0.78 -2.71 -15.43
C VAL A 40 -0.58 -1.20 -15.33
N GLU A 41 -1.64 -0.44 -15.02
CA GLU A 41 -1.57 1.03 -14.97
C GLU A 41 -0.55 1.51 -13.92
N CYS A 42 -0.34 0.80 -12.82
CA CYS A 42 0.72 1.14 -11.85
C CYS A 42 2.14 1.08 -12.43
N PHE A 43 2.40 0.20 -13.40
CA PHE A 43 3.70 0.06 -14.07
C PHE A 43 3.84 0.94 -15.32
N GLU A 44 2.73 1.43 -15.88
CA GLU A 44 2.72 2.30 -17.06
C GLU A 44 2.55 3.79 -16.73
N ALA A 45 2.01 4.13 -15.56
CA ALA A 45 1.84 5.51 -15.11
C ALA A 45 3.13 6.15 -14.57
N LEU A 46 4.28 5.50 -14.76
CA LEU A 46 5.57 5.97 -14.27
C LEU A 46 5.99 7.29 -14.95
N PRO A 47 6.66 8.21 -14.23
CA PRO A 47 7.22 9.42 -14.83
C PRO A 47 8.24 9.14 -15.94
N ASP A 48 8.35 10.06 -16.92
CA ASP A 48 9.26 9.92 -18.07
C ASP A 48 10.75 9.81 -17.69
N ASP A 49 11.13 10.35 -16.53
CA ASP A 49 12.50 10.27 -15.98
C ASP A 49 12.77 8.98 -15.19
N THR A 50 11.86 8.00 -15.24
CA THR A 50 12.03 6.71 -14.57
C THR A 50 13.18 5.92 -15.20
N VAL A 51 14.14 5.51 -14.36
CA VAL A 51 15.26 4.68 -14.79
C VAL A 51 14.81 3.23 -14.92
N GLU A 52 15.08 2.62 -16.08
CA GLU A 52 14.82 1.20 -16.30
C GLU A 52 16.11 0.38 -16.40
N VAL A 53 16.17 -0.71 -15.65
CA VAL A 53 17.39 -1.51 -15.46
C VAL A 53 17.05 -2.98 -15.21
N ILE A 54 17.98 -3.90 -15.49
CA ILE A 54 17.83 -5.32 -15.14
C ILE A 54 18.21 -5.53 -13.66
N GLY A 55 17.31 -6.16 -12.89
CA GLY A 55 17.54 -6.46 -11.47
C GLY A 55 17.95 -7.91 -11.23
N SER A 56 19.11 -8.34 -11.74
CA SER A 56 19.54 -9.74 -11.68
C SER A 56 20.02 -10.20 -10.29
N THR A 57 20.65 -9.31 -9.52
CA THR A 57 21.18 -9.61 -8.18
C THR A 57 20.81 -8.52 -7.18
N GLU A 58 20.74 -8.89 -5.89
CA GLU A 58 20.43 -7.94 -4.83
C GLU A 58 21.49 -6.83 -4.71
N SER A 59 22.78 -7.19 -4.85
CA SER A 59 23.88 -6.22 -4.80
C SER A 59 23.82 -5.20 -5.93
N ALA A 60 23.47 -5.63 -7.15
CA ALA A 60 23.30 -4.75 -8.30
C ALA A 60 22.11 -3.80 -8.09
N ILE A 61 20.96 -4.31 -7.61
CA ILE A 61 19.79 -3.50 -7.28
C ILE A 61 20.14 -2.44 -6.24
N ARG A 62 20.79 -2.83 -5.13
CA ARG A 62 21.21 -1.89 -4.07
C ARG A 62 22.19 -0.82 -4.60
N LYS A 63 23.13 -1.23 -5.45
CA LYS A 63 24.09 -0.31 -6.08
C LYS A 63 23.37 0.74 -6.92
N ILE A 64 22.48 0.31 -7.83
CA ILE A 64 21.73 1.20 -8.71
C ILE A 64 20.85 2.17 -7.90
N ILE A 65 20.15 1.68 -6.87
CA ILE A 65 19.34 2.54 -6.01
C ILE A 65 20.21 3.61 -5.35
N ARG A 66 21.39 3.26 -4.83
CA ARG A 66 22.29 4.22 -4.19
C ARG A 66 22.82 5.27 -5.18
N GLU A 67 23.16 4.86 -6.39
CA GLU A 67 23.66 5.76 -7.44
C GLU A 67 22.58 6.75 -7.92
N ASN A 68 21.32 6.34 -7.90
CA ASN A 68 20.18 7.17 -8.28
C ASN A 68 19.55 7.91 -7.09
N LYS A 69 20.08 7.70 -5.87
CA LYS A 69 19.61 8.40 -4.68
C LYS A 69 20.20 9.80 -4.68
N GLU A 70 19.58 10.67 -5.46
CA GLU A 70 19.94 12.08 -5.52
C GLU A 70 19.50 12.82 -4.25
N THR A 71 20.20 13.92 -3.93
CA THR A 71 19.71 14.95 -3.00
C THR A 71 18.72 15.86 -3.73
N THR A 72 17.68 15.26 -4.31
CA THR A 72 16.61 16.00 -4.98
C THR A 72 15.40 16.10 -4.07
N ASP A 73 14.64 17.18 -4.24
CA ASP A 73 13.40 17.43 -3.51
C ASP A 73 12.18 16.73 -4.14
N VAL A 74 12.37 15.98 -5.24
CA VAL A 74 11.28 15.27 -5.95
C VAL A 74 11.39 13.76 -5.80
N VAL A 75 10.24 13.07 -5.76
CA VAL A 75 10.22 11.61 -5.76
C VAL A 75 10.70 11.10 -7.12
N LYS A 76 11.57 10.09 -7.10
CA LYS A 76 12.04 9.39 -8.31
C LYS A 76 11.67 7.92 -8.28
N TYR A 77 11.63 7.33 -9.47
CA TYR A 77 11.29 5.92 -9.67
C TYR A 77 12.41 5.18 -10.40
N ILE A 78 12.58 3.90 -10.04
CA ILE A 78 13.41 2.95 -10.77
C ILE A 78 12.56 1.71 -11.05
N ARG A 79 12.50 1.30 -12.31
CA ARG A 79 11.89 0.04 -12.76
C ARG A 79 12.97 -1.00 -13.01
N PHE A 80 12.99 -2.03 -12.18
CA PHE A 80 13.81 -3.22 -12.40
C PHE A 80 13.03 -4.28 -13.18
N THR A 81 13.63 -4.81 -14.22
CA THR A 81 13.10 -5.95 -15.00
C THR A 81 13.82 -7.23 -14.64
N ASN A 82 13.18 -8.38 -14.90
CA ASN A 82 13.76 -9.72 -14.71
C ASN A 82 14.24 -10.02 -13.27
N VAL A 83 13.58 -9.45 -12.26
CA VAL A 83 13.98 -9.64 -10.86
C VAL A 83 13.66 -11.07 -10.38
N PRO A 84 14.63 -11.83 -9.87
CA PRO A 84 14.35 -13.14 -9.28
C PRO A 84 13.39 -13.05 -8.08
N LEU A 85 12.43 -13.99 -8.00
CA LEU A 85 11.41 -14.01 -6.94
C LEU A 85 12.04 -14.03 -5.54
N ALA A 86 13.08 -14.85 -5.35
CA ALA A 86 13.79 -14.99 -4.08
C ALA A 86 14.43 -13.67 -3.60
N ILE A 87 14.83 -12.81 -4.53
CA ILE A 87 15.36 -11.47 -4.20
C ILE A 87 14.21 -10.54 -3.89
N ALA A 88 13.22 -10.42 -4.79
CA ALA A 88 12.11 -9.50 -4.60
C ALA A 88 11.35 -9.77 -3.28
N ASP A 89 11.26 -11.05 -2.87
CA ASP A 89 10.55 -11.49 -1.65
C ASP A 89 11.21 -11.07 -0.34
N LYS A 90 12.52 -10.85 -0.37
CA LYS A 90 13.31 -10.50 0.81
C LYS A 90 13.88 -9.08 0.74
N PHE A 91 13.81 -8.47 -0.44
CA PHE A 91 14.35 -7.15 -0.65
C PHE A 91 13.63 -6.14 0.24
N SER A 92 14.41 -5.38 0.98
CA SER A 92 13.93 -4.25 1.74
C SER A 92 15.07 -3.22 1.82
N LEU A 93 14.69 -1.96 1.72
CA LEU A 93 15.59 -0.84 1.84
C LEU A 93 14.86 0.33 2.52
N ARG A 94 15.57 1.03 3.40
CA ARG A 94 15.02 2.21 4.08
C ARG A 94 14.86 3.36 3.09
N ASN A 95 13.86 4.22 3.34
CA ASN A 95 13.56 5.40 2.54
C ASN A 95 13.22 5.06 1.08
N THR A 96 12.59 3.91 0.87
CA THR A 96 12.00 3.51 -0.41
C THR A 96 10.59 2.94 -0.19
N ARG A 97 9.80 2.87 -1.27
CA ARG A 97 8.63 1.97 -1.35
C ARG A 97 8.75 1.04 -2.54
N GLN A 98 8.27 -0.17 -2.37
CA GLN A 98 8.34 -1.21 -3.37
C GLN A 98 6.96 -1.62 -3.90
N MET A 99 6.90 -1.86 -5.21
CA MET A 99 5.85 -2.65 -5.86
C MET A 99 6.51 -3.75 -6.69
N PHE A 100 5.95 -4.95 -6.67
CA PHE A 100 6.49 -6.08 -7.41
C PHE A 100 5.38 -6.92 -8.03
N ASN A 101 5.50 -7.17 -9.33
CA ASN A 101 4.63 -8.08 -10.07
C ASN A 101 5.35 -9.42 -10.24
N ARG A 102 4.76 -10.50 -9.70
CA ARG A 102 5.36 -11.84 -9.73
C ARG A 102 5.42 -12.41 -11.15
N SER A 103 4.39 -12.15 -11.97
CA SER A 103 4.24 -12.71 -13.32
C SER A 103 5.22 -12.10 -14.30
N THR A 104 5.32 -10.76 -14.32
CA THR A 104 6.24 -10.04 -15.24
C THR A 104 7.66 -9.94 -14.70
N ARG A 105 7.86 -10.21 -13.40
CA ARG A 105 9.13 -9.99 -12.68
C ARG A 105 9.60 -8.53 -12.73
N TYR A 106 8.65 -7.60 -12.83
CA TYR A 106 8.91 -6.17 -12.72
C TYR A 106 8.84 -5.73 -11.25
N MET A 107 9.83 -4.94 -10.84
CA MET A 107 9.88 -4.32 -9.53
C MET A 107 10.04 -2.81 -9.68
N ILE A 108 9.13 -2.04 -9.11
CA ILE A 108 9.26 -0.58 -9.00
C ILE A 108 9.81 -0.26 -7.61
N ILE A 109 10.82 0.60 -7.58
CA ILE A 109 11.32 1.22 -6.37
C ILE A 109 11.05 2.73 -6.45
N LYS A 110 10.23 3.23 -5.54
CA LYS A 110 9.99 4.65 -5.28
C LYS A 110 11.05 5.16 -4.31
N LEU A 111 11.82 6.17 -4.70
CA LEU A 111 12.83 6.81 -3.85
C LEU A 111 12.19 7.97 -3.09
N LEU A 112 12.20 7.90 -1.76
CA LEU A 112 11.51 8.87 -0.91
C LEU A 112 12.42 10.06 -0.57
N THR A 113 11.85 11.26 -0.62
CA THR A 113 12.52 12.51 -0.21
C THR A 113 12.20 12.84 1.25
N GLY A 114 12.97 13.75 1.84
CA GLY A 114 12.68 14.26 3.19
C GLY A 114 11.29 14.93 3.27
N ALA A 115 10.88 15.63 2.21
CA ALA A 115 9.55 16.25 2.14
C ALA A 115 8.42 15.21 2.11
N HIS A 116 8.63 14.09 1.40
CA HIS A 116 7.68 12.97 1.37
C HIS A 116 7.49 12.38 2.77
N GLU A 117 8.60 12.03 3.43
CA GLU A 117 8.57 11.45 4.78
C GLU A 117 7.95 12.42 5.79
N THR A 118 8.27 13.72 5.69
CA THR A 118 7.69 14.75 6.56
C THR A 118 6.18 14.86 6.38
N ALA A 119 5.70 14.87 5.13
CA ALA A 119 4.27 14.96 4.84
C ALA A 119 3.52 13.70 5.30
N SER A 120 4.07 12.51 5.03
CA SER A 120 3.49 11.23 5.48
C SER A 120 3.38 11.17 7.01
N ARG A 121 4.45 11.52 7.72
CA ARG A 121 4.47 11.53 9.19
C ARG A 121 3.57 12.60 9.79
N GLY A 122 3.58 13.80 9.22
CA GLY A 122 2.75 14.91 9.68
C GLY A 122 1.25 14.60 9.55
N LEU A 123 0.84 14.10 8.37
CA LEU A 123 -0.53 13.62 8.18
C LEU A 123 -0.84 12.45 9.12
N GLY A 124 0.13 11.55 9.33
CA GLY A 124 -0.10 10.41 10.19
C GLY A 124 -0.34 10.76 11.66
N GLY A 125 0.36 11.78 12.17
CA GLY A 125 0.08 12.36 13.49
C GLY A 125 -1.29 13.01 13.56
N ALA A 126 -1.70 13.75 12.54
CA ALA A 126 -3.03 14.37 12.48
C ALA A 126 -4.15 13.32 12.47
N VAL A 127 -4.03 12.27 11.65
CA VAL A 127 -5.00 11.16 11.60
C VAL A 127 -5.09 10.45 12.95
N GLN A 128 -3.96 10.22 13.62
CA GLN A 128 -3.95 9.57 14.93
C GLN A 128 -4.65 10.41 16.01
N ASN A 129 -4.45 11.74 15.98
CA ASN A 129 -5.14 12.66 16.88
C ASN A 129 -6.65 12.61 16.66
N GLU A 130 -7.11 12.59 15.40
CA GLU A 130 -8.55 12.48 15.11
C GLU A 130 -9.12 11.12 15.52
N ILE A 131 -8.39 10.03 15.32
CA ILE A 131 -8.79 8.71 15.84
C ILE A 131 -9.00 8.76 17.36
N TYR A 132 -8.10 9.41 18.09
CA TYR A 132 -8.21 9.59 19.54
C TYR A 132 -9.40 10.48 19.91
N ASN A 133 -9.57 11.63 19.25
CA ASN A 133 -10.68 12.56 19.51
C ASN A 133 -12.06 11.92 19.26
N MET A 134 -12.13 10.95 18.34
CA MET A 134 -13.34 10.17 18.07
C MET A 134 -13.55 9.00 19.06
N GLY A 135 -12.62 8.74 19.99
CA GLY A 135 -12.67 7.60 20.90
C GLY A 135 -12.48 6.24 20.20
N LEU A 136 -11.72 6.22 19.10
CA LEU A 136 -11.50 5.04 18.25
C LEU A 136 -10.09 4.46 18.38
N ASP A 137 -9.29 4.89 19.35
CA ASP A 137 -7.90 4.50 19.55
C ASP A 137 -7.73 3.00 19.88
N GLU A 138 -8.71 2.37 20.52
CA GLU A 138 -8.73 0.91 20.69
C GLU A 138 -9.20 0.16 19.43
N SER A 139 -9.95 0.84 18.56
CA SER A 139 -10.64 0.24 17.40
C SER A 139 -9.85 0.34 16.09
N ILE A 140 -9.06 1.40 15.92
CA ILE A 140 -8.29 1.68 14.70
C ILE A 140 -6.84 1.94 15.08
N ARG A 141 -5.92 1.24 14.42
CA ARG A 141 -4.48 1.36 14.68
C ARG A 141 -3.70 1.67 13.40
N PRO A 142 -2.53 2.32 13.53
CA PRO A 142 -1.60 2.45 12.42
C PRO A 142 -1.04 1.08 12.02
N LEU A 143 -0.91 0.87 10.71
CA LEU A 143 -0.33 -0.31 10.07
C LEU A 143 1.01 -0.01 9.38
N GLY A 144 1.36 1.28 9.26
CA GLY A 144 2.60 1.73 8.64
C GLY A 144 2.66 1.42 7.14
N SER A 145 3.86 1.11 6.64
CA SER A 145 4.14 0.84 5.23
C SER A 145 4.17 -0.65 4.88
N LYS A 146 3.33 -1.46 5.54
CA LYS A 146 3.35 -2.91 5.36
C LYS A 146 3.15 -3.29 3.89
N THR A 147 3.97 -4.21 3.38
CA THR A 147 3.79 -4.81 2.06
C THR A 147 2.56 -5.72 2.05
N ILE A 148 1.67 -5.54 1.08
CA ILE A 148 0.44 -6.32 0.95
C ILE A 148 0.40 -6.98 -0.42
N GLN A 149 0.07 -8.28 -0.43
CA GLN A 149 -0.13 -9.07 -1.63
C GLN A 149 -1.56 -8.90 -2.16
N GLY A 150 -1.68 -8.28 -3.34
CA GLY A 150 -2.85 -8.29 -4.20
C GLY A 150 -2.94 -9.55 -5.04
N VAL A 151 -3.59 -9.50 -6.20
CA VAL A 151 -3.76 -10.66 -7.07
C VAL A 151 -2.44 -11.02 -7.76
N PHE A 152 -1.88 -10.13 -8.57
CA PHE A 152 -0.59 -10.37 -9.25
C PHE A 152 0.56 -9.59 -8.62
N CYS A 153 0.26 -8.41 -8.11
CA CYS A 153 1.24 -7.52 -7.51
C CYS A 153 1.23 -7.56 -5.98
N ARG A 154 2.37 -7.25 -5.39
CA ARG A 154 2.44 -6.76 -4.02
C ARG A 154 2.92 -5.32 -4.01
N LYS A 155 2.46 -4.55 -3.03
CA LYS A 155 2.77 -3.12 -2.92
C LYS A 155 2.91 -2.71 -1.46
N GLU A 156 3.79 -1.74 -1.20
CA GLU A 156 3.90 -1.05 0.07
C GLU A 156 3.13 0.27 0.04
N ALA A 157 2.38 0.55 1.11
CA ALA A 157 1.73 1.85 1.30
C ALA A 157 2.73 2.90 1.81
N ASP A 158 2.45 4.19 1.61
CA ASP A 158 3.20 5.24 2.29
C ASP A 158 2.85 5.30 3.78
N ALA A 159 1.56 5.18 4.10
CA ALA A 159 1.03 4.86 5.44
C ALA A 159 -0.34 4.15 5.32
N ALA A 160 -0.76 3.46 6.38
CA ALA A 160 -2.04 2.76 6.39
C ALA A 160 -2.62 2.63 7.80
N TYR A 161 -3.94 2.47 7.88
CA TYR A 161 -4.71 2.32 9.12
C TYR A 161 -5.77 1.24 8.94
N GLY A 162 -6.07 0.51 10.00
CA GLY A 162 -7.11 -0.51 9.93
C GLY A 162 -7.63 -0.93 11.30
N PRO A 163 -8.67 -1.78 11.31
CA PRO A 163 -9.26 -2.28 12.53
C PRO A 163 -8.24 -3.02 13.39
N THR A 164 -8.31 -2.81 14.70
CA THR A 164 -7.53 -3.57 15.68
C THR A 164 -8.05 -5.01 15.75
N GLN A 165 -9.38 -5.16 15.77
CA GLN A 165 -10.05 -6.45 15.84
C GLN A 165 -10.52 -6.94 14.46
N PRO A 166 -10.63 -8.27 14.25
CA PRO A 166 -11.24 -8.81 13.04
C PRO A 166 -12.67 -8.31 12.85
N VAL A 167 -13.01 -7.91 11.62
CA VAL A 167 -14.36 -7.49 11.25
C VAL A 167 -14.99 -8.61 10.41
N PRO A 168 -16.18 -9.13 10.75
CA PRO A 168 -16.85 -10.17 9.98
C PRO A 168 -16.99 -9.80 8.50
N GLY A 169 -16.67 -10.75 7.61
CA GLY A 169 -16.75 -10.56 6.16
C GLY A 169 -15.63 -9.71 5.54
N ARG A 170 -14.65 -9.26 6.33
CA ARG A 170 -13.51 -8.45 5.87
C ARG A 170 -12.21 -9.26 5.91
N ASN A 171 -11.38 -9.18 4.87
CA ASN A 171 -10.05 -9.79 4.95
C ASN A 171 -9.11 -8.94 5.84
N PRO A 172 -8.55 -9.49 6.93
CA PRO A 172 -7.72 -8.74 7.87
C PRO A 172 -6.37 -8.30 7.28
N LYS A 173 -5.95 -8.83 6.12
CA LYS A 173 -4.70 -8.42 5.48
C LYS A 173 -4.75 -6.99 4.94
N TRP A 174 -5.93 -6.54 4.52
CA TRP A 174 -6.11 -5.21 3.92
C TRP A 174 -6.29 -4.14 5.01
N PRO A 175 -5.77 -2.93 4.82
CA PRO A 175 -6.08 -1.77 5.65
C PRO A 175 -7.46 -1.21 5.29
N ALA A 176 -8.06 -0.43 6.19
CA ALA A 176 -9.30 0.29 5.89
C ALA A 176 -9.02 1.64 5.20
N VAL A 177 -7.92 2.28 5.58
CA VAL A 177 -7.45 3.55 5.01
C VAL A 177 -6.00 3.40 4.55
N VAL A 178 -5.70 3.88 3.35
CA VAL A 178 -4.33 3.96 2.82
C VAL A 178 -3.99 5.41 2.51
N VAL A 179 -2.74 5.80 2.73
CA VAL A 179 -2.19 7.09 2.33
C VAL A 179 -1.15 6.85 1.24
N GLU A 180 -1.22 7.65 0.18
CA GLU A 180 -0.22 7.73 -0.89
C GLU A 180 0.24 9.18 -1.02
N VAL A 181 1.55 9.42 -0.88
CA VAL A 181 2.15 10.75 -0.88
C VAL A 181 3.06 10.90 -2.09
N GLY A 182 2.94 11.99 -2.84
CA GLY A 182 3.79 12.28 -3.99
C GLY A 182 4.34 13.70 -3.95
N VAL A 183 5.67 13.83 -3.97
CA VAL A 183 6.35 15.14 -4.06
C VAL A 183 6.82 15.38 -5.48
N SER A 184 6.18 16.33 -6.16
CA SER A 184 6.30 16.57 -7.60
C SER A 184 6.09 15.30 -8.44
N GLU A 185 5.38 14.33 -7.90
CA GLU A 185 5.04 13.09 -8.56
C GLU A 185 3.87 13.31 -9.55
N SER A 186 3.84 12.53 -10.63
CA SER A 186 2.75 12.62 -11.58
C SER A 186 1.42 12.25 -10.92
N TYR A 187 0.39 13.05 -11.16
CA TYR A 187 -0.93 12.77 -10.62
C TYR A 187 -1.52 11.46 -11.17
N ARG A 188 -1.14 11.09 -12.41
CA ARG A 188 -1.47 9.81 -13.03
C ARG A 188 -0.96 8.63 -12.18
N LYS A 189 0.29 8.69 -11.70
CA LYS A 189 0.88 7.63 -10.85
C LYS A 189 0.15 7.49 -9.51
N LEU A 190 -0.14 8.61 -8.85
CA LEU A 190 -0.88 8.61 -7.59
C LEU A 190 -2.29 8.02 -7.75
N ARG A 191 -2.96 8.31 -8.86
CA ARG A 191 -4.29 7.75 -9.17
C ARG A 191 -4.21 6.25 -9.46
N ALA A 192 -3.22 5.81 -10.22
CA ALA A 192 -2.98 4.39 -10.48
C ALA A 192 -2.77 3.61 -9.18
N ASP A 193 -1.97 4.17 -8.27
CA ASP A 193 -1.74 3.58 -6.95
C ASP A 193 -3.01 3.50 -6.10
N ALA A 194 -3.81 4.58 -6.10
CA ALA A 194 -5.09 4.59 -5.39
C ALA A 194 -6.09 3.56 -5.96
N GLU A 195 -6.16 3.44 -7.29
CA GLU A 195 -6.99 2.46 -7.97
C GLU A 195 -6.57 1.03 -7.59
N TRP A 196 -5.27 0.74 -7.62
CA TRP A 196 -4.72 -0.56 -7.22
C TRP A 196 -5.20 -1.00 -5.84
N TRP A 197 -5.09 -0.12 -4.83
CA TRP A 197 -5.55 -0.43 -3.47
C TRP A 197 -7.05 -0.72 -3.39
N LEU A 198 -7.86 0.04 -4.14
CA LEU A 198 -9.32 -0.11 -4.10
C LEU A 198 -9.79 -1.37 -4.85
N THR A 199 -9.21 -1.67 -6.01
CA THR A 199 -9.60 -2.82 -6.86
C THR A 199 -9.06 -4.13 -6.28
N ASN A 200 -7.77 -4.22 -5.94
CA ASN A 200 -7.14 -5.44 -5.44
C ASN A 200 -7.69 -5.86 -4.07
N SER A 201 -8.14 -4.89 -3.26
CA SER A 201 -8.78 -5.18 -1.98
C SER A 201 -10.22 -5.67 -2.10
N ARG A 202 -10.81 -5.63 -3.29
CA ARG A 202 -12.22 -6.01 -3.53
C ARG A 202 -13.17 -5.31 -2.55
N GLY A 203 -12.87 -4.06 -2.25
CA GLY A 203 -13.64 -3.21 -1.35
C GLY A 203 -13.28 -3.30 0.14
N ASP A 204 -12.26 -4.06 0.55
CA ASP A 204 -11.80 -4.05 1.96
C ASP A 204 -11.05 -2.78 2.35
N VAL A 205 -10.41 -2.11 1.39
CA VAL A 205 -9.94 -0.73 1.52
C VAL A 205 -11.11 0.20 1.24
N LYS A 206 -11.44 1.06 2.21
CA LYS A 206 -12.62 1.93 2.17
C LYS A 206 -12.29 3.35 1.74
N LEU A 207 -11.03 3.77 1.93
CA LEU A 207 -10.58 5.14 1.67
C LEU A 207 -9.10 5.16 1.29
N ILE A 208 -8.77 5.91 0.24
CA ILE A 208 -7.40 6.35 -0.05
C ILE A 208 -7.31 7.84 0.21
N ILE A 209 -6.24 8.27 0.87
CA ILE A 209 -5.87 9.68 1.00
C ILE A 209 -4.66 9.92 0.11
N ILE A 210 -4.85 10.65 -0.98
CA ILE A 210 -3.76 11.09 -1.85
C ILE A 210 -3.26 12.44 -1.34
N VAL A 211 -1.96 12.56 -1.11
CA VAL A 211 -1.27 13.81 -0.78
C VAL A 211 -0.34 14.17 -1.92
N SER A 212 -0.76 15.09 -2.78
CA SER A 212 0.03 15.58 -3.90
C SER A 212 0.68 16.92 -3.55
N ILE A 213 2.00 16.95 -3.50
CA ILE A 213 2.78 18.13 -3.13
C ILE A 213 3.43 18.66 -4.40
N SER A 214 3.09 19.88 -4.80
CA SER A 214 3.72 20.53 -5.94
C SER A 214 4.84 21.44 -5.48
N ARG A 215 6.03 21.31 -6.10
CA ARG A 215 7.16 22.24 -5.91
C ARG A 215 7.15 23.38 -6.92
N LYS A 216 6.52 23.18 -8.09
CA LYS A 216 6.39 24.22 -9.12
C LYS A 216 5.35 25.26 -8.74
N THR A 217 4.24 24.80 -8.18
CA THR A 217 3.17 25.63 -7.63
C THR A 217 3.12 25.31 -6.14
N PRO A 218 3.47 26.23 -5.22
CA PRO A 218 3.66 25.94 -3.80
C PRO A 218 2.33 25.62 -3.10
N ASN A 219 1.80 24.43 -3.37
CA ASN A 219 0.56 23.90 -2.87
C ASN A 219 0.66 22.41 -2.53
N ILE A 220 -0.21 22.01 -1.63
CA ILE A 220 -0.43 20.63 -1.23
C ILE A 220 -1.90 20.34 -1.46
N LYS A 221 -2.19 19.35 -2.29
CA LYS A 221 -3.53 18.88 -2.58
C LYS A 221 -3.77 17.56 -1.86
N PHE A 222 -4.81 17.53 -1.04
CA PHE A 222 -5.32 16.33 -0.37
C PHE A 222 -6.60 15.88 -1.07
N GLU A 223 -6.67 14.61 -1.42
CA GLU A 223 -7.87 14.03 -2.02
C GLU A 223 -8.25 12.75 -1.30
N THR A 224 -9.53 12.60 -1.00
CA THR A 224 -10.08 11.34 -0.53
C THR A 224 -10.72 10.60 -1.69
N VAL A 225 -10.31 9.35 -1.91
CA VAL A 225 -10.81 8.50 -2.99
C VAL A 225 -11.45 7.26 -2.38
N ALA A 226 -12.64 6.91 -2.85
CA ALA A 226 -13.36 5.70 -2.44
C ALA A 226 -14.05 5.06 -3.65
N LEU A 227 -14.50 3.81 -3.51
CA LEU A 227 -15.31 3.16 -4.54
C LEU A 227 -16.71 3.78 -4.60
N ASP A 228 -17.24 3.98 -5.80
CA ASP A 228 -18.62 4.44 -5.96
C ASP A 228 -19.61 3.33 -5.52
N PRO A 229 -20.45 3.56 -4.49
CA PRO A 229 -21.39 2.55 -3.99
C PRO A 229 -22.52 2.22 -4.99
N THR A 230 -22.82 3.11 -5.95
CA THR A 230 -23.96 2.98 -6.87
C THR A 230 -23.71 1.99 -8.01
N VAL A 231 -22.46 1.69 -8.33
CA VAL A 231 -22.10 0.74 -9.40
C VAL A 231 -22.07 -0.71 -8.89
N ASN A 232 -22.25 -0.93 -7.58
CA ASN A 232 -22.39 -2.25 -6.98
C ASN A 232 -23.85 -2.74 -6.91
N SER A 233 -24.82 -1.97 -7.40
CA SER A 233 -26.24 -2.35 -7.37
C SER A 233 -26.80 -2.82 -8.72
N LEU A 234 -27.15 -4.11 -8.75
CA LEU A 234 -28.35 -4.72 -9.36
C LEU A 234 -28.38 -5.20 -10.83
N ARG A 235 -27.33 -5.11 -11.67
CA ARG A 235 -27.43 -5.64 -13.07
C ARG A 235 -26.27 -6.44 -13.64
N LEU A 236 -25.14 -6.55 -12.94
CA LEU A 236 -24.01 -7.37 -13.37
C LEU A 236 -23.64 -8.31 -12.22
N GLN A 237 -23.44 -9.60 -12.49
CA GLN A 237 -22.92 -10.56 -11.50
C GLN A 237 -21.45 -10.27 -11.08
N ARG A 238 -20.92 -9.08 -11.37
CA ARG A 238 -19.56 -8.65 -11.05
C ARG A 238 -19.58 -7.25 -10.43
N PRO A 239 -19.01 -7.06 -9.22
CA PRO A 239 -18.81 -5.74 -8.63
C PRO A 239 -17.91 -4.91 -9.54
N ARG A 240 -18.32 -3.69 -9.90
CA ARG A 240 -17.49 -2.78 -10.69
C ARG A 240 -16.81 -1.80 -9.75
N TYR A 241 -15.49 -1.88 -9.68
CA TYR A 241 -14.69 -1.03 -8.81
C TYR A 241 -14.36 0.28 -9.53
N VAL A 242 -15.21 1.31 -9.34
CA VAL A 242 -14.97 2.63 -9.92
C VAL A 242 -14.47 3.58 -8.84
N PRO A 243 -13.18 4.00 -8.85
CA PRO A 243 -12.67 5.00 -7.94
C PRO A 243 -13.33 6.36 -8.17
N LYS A 244 -13.75 7.02 -7.10
CA LYS A 244 -14.36 8.34 -7.09
C LYS A 244 -13.71 9.23 -6.05
N ILE A 245 -13.34 10.44 -6.48
CA ILE A 245 -12.88 11.49 -5.56
C ILE A 245 -14.09 11.98 -4.77
N ARG A 246 -14.06 11.82 -3.45
CA ARG A 246 -15.10 12.28 -2.52
C ARG A 246 -14.89 13.72 -2.10
N GLN A 247 -13.63 14.11 -1.90
CA GLN A 247 -13.26 15.45 -1.44
C GLN A 247 -11.88 15.82 -1.97
N THR A 248 -11.72 17.09 -2.28
CA THR A 248 -10.43 17.71 -2.61
C THR A 248 -10.24 18.94 -1.73
N ILE A 249 -9.09 19.03 -1.09
CA ILE A 249 -8.65 20.19 -0.31
C ILE A 249 -7.31 20.63 -0.87
N THR A 250 -7.10 21.91 -1.11
CA THR A 250 -5.81 22.44 -1.54
C THR A 250 -5.35 23.51 -0.57
N ALA A 251 -4.21 23.29 0.06
CA ALA A 251 -3.50 24.29 0.83
C ALA A 251 -2.44 24.92 -0.08
N SER A 252 -2.54 26.22 -0.34
CA SER A 252 -1.55 26.98 -1.11
C SER A 252 -1.01 28.14 -0.27
N ARG A 253 0.22 28.56 -0.56
CA ARG A 253 0.71 29.85 -0.07
C ARG A 253 0.19 30.94 -1.00
N ASP A 254 -0.47 31.95 -0.44
CA ASP A 254 -0.93 33.10 -1.21
C ASP A 254 0.28 33.95 -1.66
N ALA A 255 0.36 34.28 -2.95
CA ALA A 255 1.52 34.98 -3.53
C ALA A 255 1.63 36.45 -3.03
N LYS A 256 0.60 36.98 -2.37
CA LYS A 256 0.50 38.38 -1.95
C LYS A 256 1.16 38.71 -0.61
N HIS A 257 1.76 37.77 0.10
CA HIS A 257 2.42 38.05 1.40
C HIS A 257 3.94 38.28 1.33
N HIS A 258 4.51 38.48 0.13
CA HIS A 258 5.90 38.94 -0.02
C HIS A 258 6.01 40.47 0.05
N GLN A 259 5.51 41.08 1.13
CA GLN A 259 5.96 42.38 1.63
C GLN A 259 5.41 42.60 3.05
N ALA A 260 6.05 41.97 4.01
CA ALA A 260 6.17 42.52 5.34
C ALA A 260 7.58 42.21 5.80
N SER A 261 8.50 43.11 5.48
CA SER A 261 9.67 43.34 6.31
C SER A 261 9.17 43.61 7.74
N SER A 262 9.22 42.61 8.61
CA SER A 262 9.27 42.86 10.04
C SER A 262 10.68 42.52 10.51
N THR A 263 11.52 43.56 10.50
CA THR A 263 12.48 43.76 11.57
C THR A 263 11.83 43.38 12.90
N PHE A 264 12.40 42.39 13.58
CA PHE A 264 12.29 42.30 15.02
C PHE A 264 13.71 42.25 15.57
N ASP A 265 14.16 43.45 15.92
CA ASP A 265 15.17 43.70 16.94
C ASP A 265 14.77 43.01 18.25
N HIS A 266 15.82 42.58 18.96
CA HIS A 266 15.95 42.37 20.40
C HIS A 266 14.68 42.25 21.25
N TRP A 267 14.61 41.18 22.05
CA TRP A 267 14.61 41.27 23.53
C TRP A 267 15.20 39.98 24.14
N VAL A 268 16.27 40.19 24.93
CA VAL A 268 16.87 39.46 26.07
C VAL A 268 16.80 37.93 26.11
#